data_AF-A0A1M5B3Z1-F1
#
_entry.id   AF-A0A1M5B3Z1-F1
#
_cell.length_a   1.000
_cell.length_b   1.000
_cell.length_c   1.000
_cell.angle_alpha   90.00
_cell.angle_beta   90.00
_cell.angle_gamma   90.00
#
_symmetry.space_group_name_H-M   'P 1'
#
loop_
_entity.id
_entity.type
_entity.pdbx_description
1 polymer ?
#
loop_
_entity_poly.entity_id
_entity_poly.type
_entity_poly.pdbx_seq_one_letter_code
_entity_poly.pdbx_strand_id
1 'polypeptide(L)'
;MMGKANSGKQQLLFFGLLLVLLILSIKTNVMGNLWGLGTGQGYLIPEESSLFRFKVNQMNTGSGEYWLYAEDENNYYSMMSQSGKKPYLLISKESAVNCAHFNKLDVKTWCK
;
A
#
# COMPACT_ATOMS: atom_id res chain seq x y z
N MET A 1 -24.69 44.08 -9.54
CA MET A 1 -24.91 42.87 -8.72
C MET A 1 -24.68 41.62 -9.58
N MET A 2 -23.44 41.12 -9.70
CA MET A 2 -23.13 40.00 -10.63
C MET A 2 -22.08 38.99 -10.11
N GLY A 3 -21.79 38.97 -8.80
CA GLY A 3 -20.76 38.07 -8.21
C GLY A 3 -21.27 36.86 -7.42
N LYS A 4 -22.54 36.87 -6.96
CA LYS A 4 -23.03 35.88 -5.99
C LYS A 4 -23.32 34.49 -6.60
N ALA A 5 -23.81 34.44 -7.83
CA ALA A 5 -24.18 33.19 -8.50
C ALA A 5 -22.96 32.35 -8.95
N ASN A 6 -21.85 33.01 -9.30
CA ASN A 6 -20.63 32.32 -9.72
C ASN A 6 -19.87 31.75 -8.51
N SER A 7 -19.88 32.47 -7.39
CA SER A 7 -19.27 32.03 -6.12
C SER A 7 -19.92 30.74 -5.57
N GLY A 8 -21.26 30.63 -5.60
CA GLY A 8 -21.95 29.42 -5.13
C GLY A 8 -21.67 28.17 -5.99
N LYS A 9 -21.60 28.33 -7.32
CA LYS A 9 -21.22 27.22 -8.23
C LYS A 9 -19.77 26.80 -8.03
N GLN A 10 -18.85 27.75 -7.85
CA GLN A 10 -17.44 27.46 -7.56
C GLN A 10 -17.26 26.74 -6.22
N GLN A 11 -18.00 27.15 -5.18
CA GLN A 11 -18.00 26.47 -3.89
C GLN A 11 -18.52 25.03 -4.00
N LEU A 12 -19.64 24.82 -4.71
CA LEU A 12 -20.19 23.47 -4.95
C LEU A 12 -19.21 22.57 -5.70
N LEU A 13 -18.53 23.09 -6.73
CA LEU A 13 -17.50 22.36 -7.47
C LEU A 13 -16.32 22.00 -6.58
N PHE A 14 -15.87 22.94 -5.74
CA PHE A 14 -14.77 22.72 -4.80
C PHE A 14 -15.12 21.64 -3.76
N PHE A 15 -16.29 21.71 -3.13
CA PHE A 15 -16.74 20.69 -2.19
C PHE A 15 -16.97 19.33 -2.86
N GLY A 16 -17.50 19.31 -4.08
CA GLY A 16 -17.62 18.09 -4.88
C GLY A 16 -16.27 17.44 -5.16
N LEU A 17 -15.27 18.23 -5.56
CA LEU A 17 -13.91 17.75 -5.78
C LEU A 17 -13.28 17.21 -4.49
N LEU A 18 -13.41 17.95 -3.38
CA LEU A 18 -12.93 17.51 -2.06
C LEU A 18 -13.54 16.18 -1.64
N LEU A 19 -14.85 16.00 -1.85
CA LEU A 19 -15.54 14.77 -1.52
C LEU A 19 -15.04 13.60 -2.37
N VAL A 20 -14.84 13.81 -3.68
CA VAL A 20 -14.27 12.78 -4.56
C VAL A 20 -12.86 12.40 -4.13
N LEU A 21 -12.00 13.39 -3.83
CA LEU A 21 -10.64 13.14 -3.34
C LEU A 21 -10.62 12.39 -2.01
N LEU A 22 -11.55 12.73 -1.10
CA LEU A 22 -11.69 12.04 0.18
C LEU A 22 -12.10 10.58 -0.02
N ILE A 23 -13.09 10.30 -0.88
CA ILE A 23 -13.55 8.94 -1.19
C ILE A 23 -12.41 8.12 -1.81
N LEU A 24 -11.67 8.69 -2.75
CA LEU A 24 -10.50 8.04 -3.36
C LEU A 24 -9.40 7.77 -2.32
N SER A 25 -9.18 8.69 -1.39
CA SER A 25 -8.18 8.52 -0.32
C SER A 25 -8.55 7.39 0.65
N ILE A 26 -9.84 7.22 0.97
CA ILE A 26 -10.33 6.14 1.86
C ILE A 26 -10.29 4.78 1.16
N LYS A 27 -10.54 4.74 -0.15
CA LYS A 27 -10.53 3.50 -0.96
C LYS A 27 -9.13 2.98 -1.23
N THR A 28 -8.10 3.79 -1.04
CA THR A 28 -6.69 3.43 -1.31
C THR A 28 -5.91 3.20 -0.02
N ASN A 29 -4.74 2.58 -0.13
CA ASN A 29 -3.83 2.38 1.01
C ASN A 29 -2.95 3.62 1.29
N VAL A 30 -3.17 4.72 0.58
CA VAL A 30 -2.29 5.91 0.57
C VAL A 30 -2.07 6.47 1.96
N MET A 31 -3.14 6.62 2.75
CA MET A 31 -3.03 7.23 4.08
C MET A 31 -2.16 6.36 5.00
N GLY A 32 -2.36 5.04 4.99
CA GLY A 32 -1.57 4.11 5.79
C GLY A 32 -0.11 4.06 5.35
N ASN A 33 0.13 4.10 4.03
CA ASN A 33 1.47 4.11 3.49
C ASN A 33 2.20 5.44 3.75
N LEU A 34 1.53 6.58 3.66
CA LEU A 34 2.08 7.89 4.03
C LEU A 34 2.43 7.96 5.51
N TRP A 35 1.53 7.46 6.37
CA TRP A 35 1.79 7.37 7.81
C TRP A 35 3.02 6.50 8.07
N GLY A 36 3.06 5.29 7.50
CA GLY A 36 4.18 4.37 7.61
C GLY A 36 5.51 5.00 7.17
N LEU A 37 5.55 5.66 6.02
CA LEU A 37 6.75 6.38 5.54
C LEU A 37 7.16 7.55 6.44
N GLY A 38 6.19 8.22 7.07
CA GLY A 38 6.45 9.36 7.94
C GLY A 38 6.92 8.99 9.35
N THR A 39 6.45 7.85 9.89
CA THR A 39 6.68 7.48 11.29
C THR A 39 7.48 6.20 11.48
N GLY A 40 7.48 5.29 10.50
CA GLY A 40 8.06 3.97 10.62
C GLY A 40 9.56 3.97 10.34
N GLN A 41 10.36 3.55 11.32
CA GLN A 41 11.82 3.49 11.16
C GLN A 41 12.30 2.39 10.20
N GLY A 42 11.51 1.33 10.01
CA GLY A 42 11.80 0.24 9.07
C GLY A 42 10.79 0.15 7.93
N TYR A 43 9.86 1.10 7.84
CA TYR A 43 8.80 1.07 6.85
C TYR A 43 9.33 1.58 5.51
N LEU A 44 9.17 0.78 4.47
CA LEU A 44 9.44 1.17 3.09
C LEU A 44 8.38 0.59 2.16
N ILE A 45 8.26 1.16 0.98
CA ILE A 45 7.43 0.61 -0.08
C ILE A 45 8.35 -0.10 -1.08
N PRO A 46 8.08 -1.36 -1.47
CA PRO A 46 8.82 -2.04 -2.52
C PRO A 46 8.86 -1.23 -3.82
N GLU A 47 9.98 -1.30 -4.53
CA GLU A 47 10.22 -0.53 -5.76
C GLU A 47 9.27 -0.93 -6.90
N GLU A 48 8.80 -2.18 -6.87
CA GLU A 48 7.81 -2.74 -7.81
C GLU A 48 6.40 -2.20 -7.55
N SER A 49 6.18 -1.63 -6.36
CA SER A 49 4.88 -1.13 -5.91
C SER A 49 4.83 0.39 -5.90
N SER A 50 3.76 0.96 -5.36
CA SER A 50 3.62 2.40 -5.19
C SER A 50 2.80 2.74 -3.96
N LEU A 51 2.86 4.01 -3.56
CA LEU A 51 2.08 4.57 -2.45
C LEU A 51 0.58 4.23 -2.52
N PHE A 52 0.03 4.11 -3.73
CA PHE A 52 -1.39 3.87 -3.94
C PHE A 52 -1.76 2.38 -3.93
N ARG A 53 -0.85 1.55 -4.44
CA ARG A 53 -1.10 0.12 -4.74
C ARG A 53 -0.65 -0.79 -3.61
N PHE A 54 0.42 -0.41 -2.92
CA PHE A 54 1.00 -1.20 -1.85
C PHE A 54 0.01 -1.39 -0.70
N LYS A 55 -0.26 -2.64 -0.32
CA LYS A 55 -1.19 -3.00 0.74
C LYS A 55 -0.49 -3.86 1.77
N VAL A 56 -0.32 -3.34 2.98
CA VAL A 56 0.15 -4.14 4.10
C VAL A 56 -0.92 -5.16 4.51
N ASN A 57 -0.53 -6.43 4.61
CA ASN A 57 -1.39 -7.50 5.12
C ASN A 57 -1.15 -7.77 6.60
N GLN A 58 0.10 -7.66 7.06
CA GLN A 58 0.47 -7.89 8.45
C GLN A 58 1.61 -6.96 8.85
N MET A 59 1.42 -6.21 9.94
CA MET A 59 2.47 -5.43 10.59
C MET A 59 3.25 -6.27 11.59
N ASN A 60 4.51 -5.91 11.84
CA ASN A 60 5.27 -6.44 12.97
C ASN A 60 4.60 -5.99 14.28
N THR A 61 4.40 -6.93 15.20
CA THR A 61 3.82 -6.65 16.54
C THR A 61 4.88 -6.47 17.62
N GLY A 62 6.16 -6.62 17.27
CA GLY A 62 7.29 -6.36 18.17
C GLY A 62 7.68 -4.88 18.22
N SER A 63 8.88 -4.59 18.73
CA SER A 63 9.38 -3.23 18.98
C SER A 63 9.72 -2.40 17.73
N GLY A 64 9.36 -2.85 16.52
CA GLY A 64 9.75 -2.21 15.26
C GLY A 64 8.57 -1.92 14.36
N GLU A 65 8.57 -0.75 13.74
CA GLU A 65 7.52 -0.26 12.84
C GLU A 65 7.83 -0.61 11.38
N TYR A 66 7.58 -1.86 11.00
CA TYR A 66 7.71 -2.36 9.63
C TYR A 66 6.65 -3.45 9.35
N TRP A 67 6.37 -3.70 8.08
CA TRP A 67 5.41 -4.73 7.67
C TRP A 67 6.11 -6.08 7.53
N LEU A 68 5.42 -7.18 7.88
CA LEU A 68 5.93 -8.55 7.69
C LEU A 68 5.54 -9.11 6.34
N TYR A 69 4.31 -8.84 5.92
CA TYR A 69 3.71 -9.31 4.67
C TYR A 69 2.87 -8.22 4.05
N ALA A 70 2.97 -8.09 2.73
CA ALA A 70 2.22 -7.12 1.95
C ALA A 70 1.97 -7.65 0.53
N GLU A 71 1.13 -6.96 -0.22
CA GLU A 71 0.82 -7.27 -1.60
C GLU A 71 0.47 -6.00 -2.39
N ASP A 72 0.56 -6.09 -3.71
CA ASP A 72 -0.13 -5.18 -4.63
C ASP A 72 -0.92 -6.01 -5.66
N GLU A 73 -1.24 -5.45 -6.83
CA GLU A 73 -1.98 -6.19 -7.86
C GLU A 73 -1.18 -7.37 -8.44
N ASN A 74 0.15 -7.26 -8.47
CA ASN A 74 1.01 -8.15 -9.25
C ASN A 74 1.90 -9.05 -8.39
N ASN A 75 2.23 -8.64 -7.17
CA ASN A 75 3.22 -9.32 -6.34
C ASN A 75 2.77 -9.49 -4.89
N TYR A 76 3.34 -10.51 -4.24
CA TYR A 76 3.41 -10.62 -2.78
C TYR A 76 4.82 -10.22 -2.32
N TYR A 77 4.89 -9.56 -1.16
CA TYR A 77 6.14 -9.07 -0.55
C TYR A 77 6.29 -9.55 0.89
N SER A 78 7.52 -9.83 1.33
CA SER A 78 7.80 -10.14 2.73
C SER A 78 9.13 -9.57 3.21
N MET A 79 9.14 -8.97 4.40
CA MET A 79 10.38 -8.57 5.11
C MET A 79 10.90 -9.67 6.06
N MET A 80 10.19 -10.80 6.17
CA MET A 80 10.58 -11.91 7.06
C MET A 80 11.87 -12.62 6.61
N SER A 81 12.31 -12.37 5.38
CA SER A 81 13.58 -12.85 4.85
C SER A 81 14.07 -11.89 3.77
N GLN A 82 15.38 -11.67 3.71
CA GLN A 82 16.00 -10.73 2.77
C GLN A 82 16.29 -11.41 1.43
N SER A 83 16.20 -10.64 0.35
CA SER A 83 16.52 -11.09 -1.01
C SER A 83 17.81 -10.44 -1.50
N GLY A 84 18.95 -10.86 -0.97
CA GLY A 84 20.28 -10.41 -1.40
C GLY A 84 20.45 -8.88 -1.44
N LYS A 85 20.08 -8.27 -2.57
CA LYS A 85 20.14 -6.83 -2.83
C LYS A 85 19.00 -6.01 -2.21
N LYS A 86 17.84 -6.64 -1.93
CA LYS A 86 16.65 -5.94 -1.44
C LYS A 86 16.33 -6.32 0.02
N PRO A 87 15.85 -5.36 0.84
CA PRO A 87 15.46 -5.61 2.23
C PRO A 87 14.14 -6.41 2.37
N TYR A 88 13.59 -6.90 1.26
CA TYR A 88 12.39 -7.71 1.18
C TYR A 88 12.55 -8.78 0.10
N LEU A 89 11.76 -9.85 0.22
CA LEU A 89 11.47 -10.80 -0.84
C LEU A 89 10.22 -10.41 -1.59
N LEU A 90 10.13 -10.89 -2.83
CA LEU A 90 8.93 -10.81 -3.62
C LEU A 90 8.72 -12.10 -4.41
N ILE A 91 7.46 -12.41 -4.68
CA ILE A 91 7.03 -13.42 -5.66
C ILE A 91 5.85 -12.84 -6.44
N SER A 92 5.84 -13.01 -7.76
CA SER A 92 4.70 -12.59 -8.57
C SER A 92 3.48 -13.45 -8.23
N LYS A 93 2.28 -12.88 -8.31
CA LYS A 93 1.04 -13.62 -8.10
C LYS A 93 0.86 -14.73 -9.15
N GLU A 94 1.35 -14.49 -10.35
CA GLU A 94 1.39 -15.49 -11.43
C GLU A 94 2.25 -16.70 -11.04
N SER A 95 3.48 -16.47 -10.56
CA SER A 95 4.37 -17.55 -10.12
C SER A 95 3.82 -18.27 -8.88
N ALA A 96 3.18 -17.55 -7.97
CA ALA A 96 2.61 -18.10 -6.74
C ALA A 96 1.51 -19.15 -6.99
N VAL A 97 0.79 -19.09 -8.11
CA VAL A 97 -0.23 -20.11 -8.46
C VAL A 97 0.38 -21.51 -8.58
N ASN A 98 1.65 -21.60 -8.99
CA ASN A 98 2.35 -22.86 -9.18
C ASN A 98 3.02 -23.36 -7.89
N CYS A 99 2.86 -22.64 -6.77
CA CYS A 99 3.44 -23.02 -5.51
C CYS A 99 2.57 -24.00 -4.73
N ALA A 100 3.12 -25.18 -4.46
CA ALA A 100 2.48 -26.16 -3.59
C ALA A 100 2.23 -25.56 -2.20
N HIS A 101 0.97 -25.57 -1.77
CA HIS A 101 0.54 -25.06 -0.46
C HIS A 101 0.89 -23.58 -0.21
N PHE A 102 0.89 -22.76 -1.27
CA PHE A 102 1.17 -21.33 -1.17
C PHE A 102 0.32 -20.63 -0.11
N ASN A 103 0.98 -19.87 0.76
CA ASN A 103 0.35 -18.98 1.73
C ASN A 103 1.05 -17.60 1.72
N LYS A 104 0.30 -16.55 1.39
CA LYS A 104 0.82 -15.18 1.33
C LYS A 104 1.32 -14.62 2.67
N LEU A 105 0.98 -15.26 3.80
CA LEU A 105 1.42 -14.89 5.14
C LEU A 105 2.46 -15.87 5.71
N ASP A 106 3.03 -16.74 4.87
CA ASP A 106 4.13 -17.62 5.25
C ASP A 106 5.16 -17.71 4.11
N VAL A 107 6.23 -16.93 4.23
CA VAL A 107 7.30 -16.85 3.22
C VAL A 107 8.00 -18.20 2.98
N LYS A 108 7.90 -19.17 3.90
CA LYS A 108 8.47 -20.51 3.71
C LYS A 108 7.73 -21.33 2.65
N THR A 109 6.49 -20.96 2.35
CA THR A 109 5.67 -21.60 1.31
C THR A 109 5.86 -20.97 -0.08
N TRP A 110 6.73 -19.95 -0.19
CA TRP A 110 7.00 -19.27 -1.45
C TRP A 110 8.14 -19.99 -2.17
N CYS A 111 7.89 -20.49 -3.37
CA CYS A 111 8.83 -21.31 -4.15
C CYS A 111 9.85 -20.42 -4.86
N LYS A 112 10.94 -20.18 -4.16
CA LYS A 112 12.08 -19.37 -4.63
C LYS A 112 12.94 -20.14 -5.63
#